data_AF-A0A413REF5-F1
#
_entry.id   AF-A0A413REF5-F1
#
_cell.length_a   1.000
_cell.length_b   1.000
_cell.length_c   1.000
_cell.angle_alpha   90.00
_cell.angle_beta   90.00
_cell.angle_gamma   90.00
#
_symmetry.space_group_name_H-M   'P 1'
#
loop_
_entity.id
_entity.type
_entity.pdbx_description
1 polymer ?
#
loop_
_entity_poly.entity_id
_entity_poly.type
_entity_poly.pdbx_seq_one_letter_code
_entity_poly.pdbx_strand_id
1 'polypeptide(L)'
;MAIDKPAGMIVHGDGTGERTLTDYASDLLLAMGDGFAATDMQPLNRLDRDTTGVVLFSLDKQTQPAFDQMIIDHAFEKHYLALAEGKIDWNEKLIDKPIARDRHDSRKMRVGASGKPSQTRVKVLKRLKSRRGLPTRSYIDVELLTGRKHQIRVHLASERHPLVGDDLYGTPRPCGLMLHAHSVSFTHPVTGEHIHIEAPCPWEP
;
A
#
# COMPACT_ATOMS: atom_id res chain seq x y z
N MET A 1 -2.28 8.60 -14.87
CA MET A 1 -2.96 7.30 -15.01
C MET A 1 -3.03 6.59 -13.67
N ALA A 2 -4.04 5.76 -13.44
CA ALA A 2 -4.15 4.91 -12.25
C ALA A 2 -4.44 3.47 -12.67
N ILE A 3 -3.85 2.51 -11.98
CA ILE A 3 -4.03 1.07 -12.24
C ILE A 3 -4.32 0.37 -10.93
N ASP A 4 -5.33 -0.51 -10.93
CA ASP A 4 -5.58 -1.46 -9.84
C ASP A 4 -4.60 -2.63 -9.96
N LYS A 5 -3.57 -2.65 -9.09
CA LYS A 5 -2.52 -3.66 -9.13
C LYS A 5 -3.03 -4.98 -8.52
N PRO A 6 -2.89 -6.12 -9.23
CA PRO A 6 -3.18 -7.43 -8.63
C PRO A 6 -2.10 -7.84 -7.62
N ALA A 7 -2.40 -8.85 -6.79
CA ALA A 7 -1.42 -9.49 -5.90
C ALA A 7 -0.39 -10.28 -6.72
N GLY A 8 0.80 -10.54 -6.15
CA GLY A 8 1.88 -11.30 -6.78
C GLY A 8 2.78 -10.49 -7.72
N MET A 9 2.39 -9.28 -8.10
CA MET A 9 3.09 -8.45 -9.08
C MET A 9 3.89 -7.31 -8.43
N ILE A 10 5.14 -7.14 -8.85
CA ILE A 10 6.00 -6.00 -8.48
C ILE A 10 5.71 -4.78 -9.35
N VAL A 11 5.85 -3.56 -8.79
CA VAL A 11 5.57 -2.33 -9.55
C VAL A 11 6.72 -1.98 -10.51
N HIS A 12 7.96 -2.16 -10.06
CA HIS A 12 9.20 -1.95 -10.84
C HIS A 12 10.14 -3.12 -10.63
N GLY A 13 11.09 -3.28 -11.55
CA GLY A 13 12.06 -4.36 -11.53
C GLY A 13 12.91 -4.34 -10.26
N ASP A 14 13.10 -5.51 -9.68
CA ASP A 14 13.95 -5.75 -8.51
C ASP A 14 15.21 -6.56 -8.87
N GLY A 15 15.52 -6.69 -10.17
CA GLY A 15 16.65 -7.45 -10.71
C GLY A 15 16.32 -8.92 -11.04
N THR A 16 15.10 -9.38 -10.76
CA THR A 16 14.66 -10.76 -11.08
C THR A 16 14.33 -10.98 -12.56
N GLY A 17 14.09 -9.91 -13.31
CA GLY A 17 13.63 -9.97 -14.70
C GLY A 17 12.14 -10.32 -14.86
N GLU A 18 11.39 -10.39 -13.76
CA GLU A 18 9.94 -10.55 -13.80
C GLU A 18 9.26 -9.32 -14.39
N ARG A 19 8.18 -9.54 -15.14
CA ARG A 19 7.38 -8.46 -15.72
C ARG A 19 6.65 -7.68 -14.62
N THR A 20 6.73 -6.37 -14.72
CA THR A 20 6.31 -5.42 -13.68
C THR A 20 5.02 -4.73 -14.08
N LEU A 21 4.32 -4.12 -13.12
CA LEU A 21 3.15 -3.28 -13.41
C LEU A 21 3.50 -2.15 -14.40
N THR A 22 4.73 -1.63 -14.33
CA THR A 22 5.22 -0.61 -15.26
C THR A 22 5.31 -1.13 -16.68
N ASP A 23 5.73 -2.38 -16.89
CA ASP A 23 5.77 -2.95 -18.24
C ASP A 23 4.35 -3.06 -18.82
N TYR A 24 3.39 -3.55 -18.03
CA TYR A 24 1.98 -3.63 -18.43
C TYR A 24 1.38 -2.24 -18.71
N ALA A 25 1.71 -1.24 -17.89
CA ALA A 25 1.28 0.14 -18.09
C ALA A 25 1.82 0.71 -19.41
N SER A 26 3.06 0.38 -19.76
CA SER A 26 3.72 0.83 -20.99
C SER A 26 3.04 0.24 -22.21
N ASP A 27 2.78 -1.08 -22.17
CA ASP A 27 2.08 -1.79 -23.25
C ASP A 27 0.66 -1.25 -23.48
N LEU A 28 -0.06 -0.91 -22.40
CA LEU A 28 -1.38 -0.31 -22.50
C LEU A 28 -1.33 1.06 -23.18
N LEU A 29 -0.38 1.92 -22.80
CA LEU A 29 -0.19 3.23 -23.41
C LEU A 29 0.20 3.12 -24.89
N LEU A 30 1.09 2.18 -25.24
CA LEU A 30 1.44 1.88 -26.63
C LEU A 30 0.22 1.41 -27.44
N ALA A 31 -0.59 0.53 -26.88
CA ALA A 31 -1.82 0.04 -27.53
C ALA A 31 -2.85 1.15 -27.74
N MET A 32 -2.86 2.18 -26.87
CA MET A 32 -3.68 3.39 -27.03
C MET A 32 -3.07 4.43 -27.98
N GLY A 33 -1.88 4.18 -28.53
CA GLY A 33 -1.19 5.08 -29.46
C GLY A 33 -0.35 6.18 -28.79
N ASP A 34 -0.15 6.13 -27.48
CA ASP A 34 0.61 7.12 -26.72
C ASP A 34 2.02 6.63 -26.39
N GLY A 35 2.88 6.60 -27.42
CA GLY A 35 4.27 6.15 -27.27
C GLY A 35 5.15 7.06 -26.43
N PHE A 36 4.81 8.35 -26.32
CA PHE A 36 5.52 9.29 -25.45
C PHE A 36 5.25 8.95 -23.99
N ALA A 37 3.98 8.87 -23.59
CA ALA A 37 3.62 8.49 -22.23
C ALA A 37 4.14 7.10 -21.86
N ALA A 38 4.10 6.13 -22.80
CA ALA A 38 4.61 4.78 -22.57
C ALA A 38 6.10 4.75 -22.19
N THR A 39 6.88 5.72 -22.66
CA THR A 39 8.32 5.83 -22.42
C THR A 39 8.63 6.69 -21.20
N ASP A 40 7.92 7.82 -21.04
CA ASP A 40 8.22 8.83 -20.02
C ASP A 40 7.50 8.61 -18.69
N MET A 41 6.50 7.73 -18.65
CA MET A 41 5.74 7.51 -17.43
C MET A 41 6.61 7.03 -16.28
N GLN A 42 6.21 7.42 -15.07
CA GLN A 42 6.85 6.99 -13.84
C GLN A 42 5.79 6.69 -12.77
N PRO A 43 6.01 5.66 -11.94
CA PRO A 43 5.21 5.44 -10.74
C PRO A 43 5.28 6.63 -9.78
N LEU A 44 4.16 6.96 -9.13
CA LEU A 44 4.15 7.90 -8.01
C LEU A 44 4.18 7.19 -6.66
N ASN A 45 3.71 5.94 -6.61
CA ASN A 45 3.72 5.13 -5.40
C ASN A 45 4.14 3.69 -5.72
N ARG A 46 4.59 2.99 -4.67
CA ARG A 46 4.92 1.57 -4.72
C ARG A 46 4.07 0.80 -3.74
N LEU A 47 3.60 -0.36 -4.17
CA LEU A 47 2.95 -1.35 -3.33
C LEU A 47 3.87 -2.56 -3.16
N ASP A 48 3.77 -3.28 -2.05
CA ASP A 48 4.45 -4.56 -1.90
C ASP A 48 3.87 -5.56 -2.92
N ARG A 49 4.66 -6.59 -3.29
CA ARG A 49 4.30 -7.61 -4.29
C ARG A 49 2.86 -8.13 -4.10
N ASP A 50 2.51 -8.49 -2.88
CA ASP A 50 1.20 -9.10 -2.57
C ASP A 50 0.14 -8.10 -2.10
N THR A 51 0.46 -6.81 -2.02
CA THR A 51 -0.55 -5.77 -1.78
C THR A 51 -1.29 -5.46 -3.06
N THR A 52 -2.62 -5.38 -3.00
CA THR A 52 -3.48 -5.05 -4.16
C THR A 52 -3.84 -3.56 -4.17
N GLY A 53 -4.46 -3.06 -5.24
CA GLY A 53 -5.08 -1.73 -5.26
C GLY A 53 -4.31 -0.65 -6.02
N VAL A 54 -4.65 0.60 -5.76
CA VAL A 54 -4.28 1.75 -6.59
C VAL A 54 -2.77 1.99 -6.65
N VAL A 55 -2.25 2.00 -7.88
CA VAL A 55 -0.94 2.57 -8.24
C VAL A 55 -1.15 3.71 -9.23
N LEU A 56 -0.60 4.87 -8.89
CA LEU A 56 -0.62 6.06 -9.73
C LEU A 56 0.65 6.12 -10.58
N PHE A 57 0.49 6.59 -11.81
CA PHE A 57 1.56 6.88 -12.76
C PHE A 57 1.44 8.32 -13.24
N SER A 58 2.52 9.09 -13.10
CA SER A 58 2.73 10.28 -13.92
C SER A 58 3.00 9.82 -15.34
N LEU A 59 2.39 10.48 -16.32
CA LEU A 59 2.56 10.16 -17.73
C LEU A 59 3.56 11.07 -18.45
N ASP A 60 3.90 12.20 -17.83
CA ASP A 60 4.77 13.21 -18.41
C ASP A 60 5.91 13.54 -17.44
N LYS A 61 7.13 13.39 -17.94
CA LYS A 61 8.37 13.71 -17.25
C LYS A 61 8.43 15.15 -16.74
N GLN A 62 7.78 16.10 -17.43
CA GLN A 62 7.74 17.50 -17.00
C GLN A 62 6.94 17.69 -15.71
N THR A 63 5.93 16.86 -15.47
CA THR A 63 5.08 16.93 -14.26
C THR A 63 5.67 16.16 -13.08
N GLN A 64 6.66 15.30 -13.31
CA GLN A 64 7.26 14.45 -12.29
C GLN A 64 7.80 15.22 -11.07
N PRO A 65 8.56 16.33 -11.22
CA PRO A 65 9.09 17.06 -10.06
C PRO A 65 7.98 17.60 -9.14
N ALA A 66 6.84 17.98 -9.70
CA ALA A 66 5.71 18.48 -8.93
C ALA A 66 5.05 17.37 -8.11
N PHE A 67 4.90 16.17 -8.69
CA PHE A 67 4.43 15.00 -7.95
C PHE A 67 5.43 14.52 -6.90
N ASP A 68 6.74 14.54 -7.19
CA ASP A 68 7.78 14.19 -6.23
C ASP A 68 7.72 15.10 -4.99
N GLN A 69 7.50 16.40 -5.19
CA GLN A 69 7.31 17.35 -4.09
C GLN A 69 6.08 17.01 -3.25
N MET A 70 4.95 16.66 -3.88
CA MET A 70 3.75 16.20 -3.15
C MET A 70 3.99 14.94 -2.31
N ILE A 71 4.83 14.01 -2.79
CA ILE A 71 5.19 12.81 -2.02
C ILE A 71 6.01 13.18 -0.78
N ILE A 72 6.97 14.12 -0.94
CA ILE A 72 7.81 14.65 0.14
C ILE A 72 6.94 15.34 1.20
N ASP A 73 5.98 16.16 0.75
CA ASP A 73 5.09 16.95 1.61
C ASP A 73 3.93 16.13 2.19
N HIS A 74 3.84 14.83 1.86
CA HIS A 74 2.76 13.94 2.27
C HIS A 74 1.37 14.45 1.86
N ALA A 75 1.28 15.09 0.69
CA ALA A 75 0.05 15.70 0.16
C ALA A 75 -0.96 14.70 -0.44
N PHE A 76 -0.65 13.40 -0.39
CA PHE A 76 -1.55 12.33 -0.80
C PHE A 76 -2.21 11.71 0.42
N GLU A 77 -3.53 11.80 0.47
CA GLU A 77 -4.34 11.03 1.42
C GLU A 77 -4.51 9.62 0.84
N LYS A 78 -4.06 8.59 1.58
CA LYS A 78 -4.06 7.20 1.10
C LYS A 78 -4.73 6.31 2.12
N HIS A 79 -5.81 5.66 1.70
CA HIS A 79 -6.54 4.72 2.52
C HIS A 79 -6.34 3.29 2.04
N TYR A 80 -6.11 2.41 2.99
CA TYR A 80 -5.95 0.99 2.78
C TYR A 80 -7.00 0.24 3.56
N LEU A 81 -7.64 -0.72 2.91
CA LEU A 81 -8.46 -1.71 3.57
C LEU A 81 -7.59 -2.91 3.92
N ALA A 82 -7.73 -3.40 5.15
CA ALA A 82 -6.98 -4.56 5.60
C ALA A 82 -7.79 -5.48 6.53
N LEU A 83 -7.40 -6.75 6.57
CA LEU A 83 -7.90 -7.70 7.56
C LEU A 83 -6.77 -8.05 8.54
N ALA A 84 -6.96 -7.67 9.80
CA ALA A 84 -6.02 -7.93 10.88
C ALA A 84 -6.43 -9.16 11.71
N GLU A 85 -5.44 -9.92 12.17
CA GLU A 85 -5.65 -11.03 13.09
C GLU A 85 -6.03 -10.52 14.49
N GLY A 86 -6.95 -11.22 15.14
CA GLY A 86 -7.43 -10.91 16.48
C GLY A 86 -8.53 -9.85 16.53
N LYS A 87 -9.02 -9.64 17.76
CA LYS A 87 -9.95 -8.57 18.09
C LYS A 87 -9.15 -7.32 18.47
N ILE A 88 -9.28 -6.26 17.70
CA ILE A 88 -8.73 -4.95 18.08
C ILE A 88 -9.74 -4.28 19.02
N ASP A 89 -9.33 -4.00 20.27
CA ASP A 89 -10.25 -3.48 21.29
C ASP A 89 -10.53 -1.96 21.17
N TRP A 90 -9.62 -1.19 20.58
CA TRP A 90 -9.81 0.23 20.29
C TRP A 90 -10.57 0.44 18.98
N ASN A 91 -11.26 1.58 18.82
CA ASN A 91 -11.98 1.93 17.58
C ASN A 91 -11.07 2.65 16.60
N GLU A 92 -10.17 3.50 17.09
CA GLU A 92 -9.20 4.22 16.28
C GLU A 92 -7.89 4.38 17.05
N LYS A 93 -6.77 4.35 16.35
CA LYS A 93 -5.44 4.54 16.94
C LYS A 93 -4.46 5.13 15.92
N LEU A 94 -3.69 6.12 16.36
CA LEU A 94 -2.46 6.53 15.69
C LEU A 94 -1.30 5.66 16.19
N ILE A 95 -0.67 4.91 15.29
CA ILE A 95 0.56 4.17 15.55
C ILE A 95 1.72 5.05 15.08
N ASP A 96 2.37 5.72 16.04
CA ASP A 96 3.56 6.54 15.81
C ASP A 96 4.80 5.80 16.34
N LYS A 97 5.39 4.97 15.48
CA LYS A 97 6.52 4.10 15.83
C LYS A 97 7.53 4.09 14.69
N PRO A 98 8.77 4.56 14.88
CA PRO A 98 9.77 4.56 13.82
C PRO A 98 10.09 3.16 13.31
N ILE A 99 10.35 3.05 12.01
CA ILE A 99 10.62 1.78 11.32
C ILE A 99 12.06 1.74 10.82
N ALA A 100 12.77 0.68 11.18
CA ALA A 100 14.13 0.37 10.74
C ALA A 100 14.16 -0.93 9.94
N ARG A 101 15.24 -1.16 9.17
CA ARG A 101 15.51 -2.49 8.63
C ARG A 101 15.74 -3.48 9.77
N ASP A 102 15.28 -4.71 9.56
CA ASP A 102 15.63 -5.80 10.46
C ASP A 102 17.13 -6.12 10.36
N ARG A 103 17.75 -6.54 11.47
CA ARG A 103 19.20 -6.80 11.55
C ARG A 103 19.57 -8.20 11.05
N HIS A 104 18.61 -9.13 11.04
CA HIS A 104 18.84 -10.54 10.76
C HIS A 104 18.16 -11.00 9.47
N ASP A 105 17.04 -10.38 9.06
CA ASP A 105 16.37 -10.68 7.79
C ASP A 105 16.21 -9.41 6.94
N SER A 106 17.00 -9.31 5.86
CA SER A 106 16.99 -8.15 4.95
C SER A 106 15.65 -7.90 4.25
N ARG A 107 14.77 -8.89 4.23
CA ARG A 107 13.40 -8.76 3.68
C ARG A 107 12.47 -8.08 4.66
N LYS A 108 12.76 -8.13 5.97
CA LYS A 108 11.90 -7.61 7.04
C LYS A 108 12.30 -6.21 7.47
N MET A 109 11.31 -5.52 8.01
CA MET A 109 11.40 -4.24 8.70
C MET A 109 10.97 -4.48 10.15
N ARG A 110 11.35 -3.59 11.05
CA ARG A 110 10.97 -3.69 12.47
C ARG A 110 10.73 -2.31 13.05
N VAL A 111 9.90 -2.25 14.09
CA VAL A 111 9.86 -1.05 14.93
C VAL A 111 11.19 -0.94 15.68
N GLY A 112 11.75 0.25 15.72
CA GLY A 112 12.95 0.52 16.49
C GLY A 112 13.27 2.00 16.57
N ALA A 113 13.75 2.47 17.72
CA ALA A 113 14.01 3.89 17.98
C ALA A 113 14.99 4.54 16.99
N SER A 114 15.92 3.76 16.42
CA SER A 114 16.86 4.22 15.37
C SER A 114 16.26 4.21 13.95
N GLY A 115 14.94 3.99 13.82
CA GLY A 115 14.23 3.91 12.56
C GLY A 115 13.86 5.28 11.99
N LYS A 116 13.31 5.28 10.78
CA LYS A 116 12.73 6.49 10.19
C LYS A 116 11.35 6.75 10.82
N PRO A 117 10.99 8.00 11.12
CA PRO A 117 9.63 8.35 11.58
C PRO A 117 8.58 7.76 10.65
N SER A 118 7.57 7.13 11.26
CA SER A 118 6.51 6.43 10.56
C SER A 118 5.21 6.56 11.34
N GLN A 119 4.15 7.04 10.68
CA GLN A 119 2.85 7.27 11.28
C GLN A 119 1.75 6.61 10.45
N THR A 120 0.92 5.83 11.13
CA THR A 120 -0.21 5.09 10.52
C THR A 120 -1.44 5.30 11.40
N ARG A 121 -2.52 5.84 10.85
CA ARG A 121 -3.80 5.93 11.55
C ARG A 121 -4.66 4.74 11.14
N VAL A 122 -5.23 4.06 12.13
CA VAL A 122 -6.03 2.85 11.91
C VAL A 122 -7.39 3.04 12.54
N LYS A 123 -8.45 2.73 11.78
CA LYS A 123 -9.84 2.76 12.22
C LYS A 123 -10.45 1.38 12.04
N VAL A 124 -11.05 0.84 13.10
CA VAL A 124 -11.75 -0.44 13.06
C VAL A 124 -13.13 -0.24 12.47
N LEU A 125 -13.35 -0.80 11.28
CA LEU A 125 -14.64 -0.74 10.59
C LEU A 125 -15.59 -1.83 11.12
N LYS A 126 -15.08 -3.07 11.28
CA LYS A 126 -15.90 -4.23 11.67
C LYS A 126 -15.07 -5.26 12.43
N ARG A 127 -15.58 -5.72 13.57
CA ARG A 127 -14.98 -6.83 14.34
C ARG A 127 -15.69 -8.14 13.96
N LEU A 128 -15.00 -9.00 13.24
CA LEU A 128 -15.53 -10.26 12.73
C LEU A 128 -15.42 -11.34 13.80
N LYS A 129 -16.56 -11.83 14.27
CA LYS A 129 -16.62 -12.91 15.25
C LYS A 129 -15.97 -14.17 14.69
N SER A 130 -15.26 -14.90 15.55
CA SER A 130 -14.83 -16.27 15.29
C SER A 130 -16.02 -17.12 14.83
N ARG A 131 -15.88 -17.78 13.67
CA ARG A 131 -16.79 -18.85 13.23
C ARG A 131 -16.07 -20.18 13.41
N ARG A 132 -16.68 -21.11 14.17
CA ARG A 132 -16.26 -22.52 14.33
C ARG A 132 -14.74 -22.72 14.33
N GLY A 133 -14.06 -22.29 15.40
CA GLY A 133 -12.62 -22.54 15.58
C GLY A 133 -11.66 -21.62 14.82
N LEU A 134 -12.16 -20.70 13.99
CA LEU A 134 -11.31 -19.68 13.35
C LEU A 134 -10.96 -18.53 14.32
N PRO A 135 -9.77 -17.94 14.24
CA PRO A 135 -9.44 -16.76 15.04
C PRO A 135 -10.38 -15.59 14.73
N THR A 136 -10.69 -14.78 15.74
CA THR A 136 -11.36 -13.48 15.57
C THR A 136 -10.50 -12.58 14.67
N ARG A 137 -11.13 -11.73 13.86
CA ARG A 137 -10.43 -10.81 12.96
C ARG A 137 -11.06 -9.42 13.01
N SER A 138 -10.30 -8.42 12.60
CA SER A 138 -10.77 -7.03 12.54
C SER A 138 -10.56 -6.49 11.12
N TYR A 139 -11.64 -6.06 10.48
CA TYR A 139 -11.60 -5.33 9.23
C TYR A 139 -11.40 -3.85 9.54
N ILE A 140 -10.36 -3.27 8.93
CA ILE A 140 -9.84 -1.96 9.29
C ILE A 140 -9.63 -1.11 8.04
N ASP A 141 -9.85 0.19 8.22
CA ASP A 141 -9.34 1.25 7.36
C ASP A 141 -8.02 1.76 7.94
N VAL A 142 -7.06 2.01 7.06
CA VAL A 142 -5.70 2.43 7.42
C VAL A 142 -5.29 3.62 6.55
N GLU A 143 -5.13 4.77 7.18
CA GLU A 143 -4.60 5.97 6.55
C GLU A 143 -3.07 6.03 6.74
N LEU A 144 -2.33 6.11 5.63
CA LEU A 144 -0.87 6.21 5.63
C LEU A 144 -0.39 7.67 5.58
N LEU A 145 -0.09 8.22 6.76
CA LEU A 145 0.51 9.55 6.93
C LEU A 145 1.97 9.61 6.46
N THR A 146 2.66 8.47 6.47
CA THR A 146 4.01 8.30 5.90
C THR A 146 4.10 7.07 5.01
N GLY A 147 5.11 6.97 4.14
CA GLY A 147 5.25 5.86 3.18
C GLY A 147 6.54 5.04 3.35
N ARG A 148 6.68 4.26 4.43
CA ARG A 148 7.84 3.35 4.60
C ARG A 148 7.55 1.93 4.09
N LYS A 149 8.61 1.21 3.70
CA LYS A 149 8.52 -0.20 3.28
C LYS A 149 7.84 -1.02 4.39
N HIS A 150 6.85 -1.84 4.03
CA HIS A 150 6.09 -2.71 4.92
C HIS A 150 5.43 -1.97 6.11
N GLN A 151 5.18 -0.66 6.00
CA GLN A 151 4.79 0.16 7.15
C GLN A 151 3.54 -0.36 7.88
N ILE A 152 2.43 -0.54 7.15
CA ILE A 152 1.17 -1.05 7.72
C ILE A 152 1.41 -2.41 8.39
N ARG A 153 2.08 -3.32 7.67
CA ARG A 153 2.37 -4.69 8.09
C ARG A 153 3.14 -4.73 9.41
N VAL A 154 4.22 -3.95 9.52
CA VAL A 154 5.07 -3.90 10.73
C VAL A 154 4.37 -3.22 11.89
N HIS A 155 3.66 -2.12 11.64
CA HIS A 155 2.92 -1.41 12.70
C HIS A 155 1.86 -2.31 13.32
N LEU A 156 1.03 -2.95 12.49
CA LEU A 156 -0.02 -3.87 12.92
C LEU A 156 0.54 -5.09 13.65
N ALA A 157 1.63 -5.68 13.15
CA ALA A 157 2.33 -6.75 13.87
C ALA A 157 2.88 -6.28 15.22
N SER A 158 3.41 -5.06 15.31
CA SER A 158 3.91 -4.48 16.58
C SER A 158 2.80 -4.21 17.61
N GLU A 159 1.56 -4.10 17.15
CA GLU A 159 0.36 -3.98 17.98
C GLU A 159 -0.26 -5.34 18.30
N ARG A 160 0.41 -6.46 17.95
CA ARG A 160 -0.07 -7.85 18.10
C ARG A 160 -1.32 -8.16 17.25
N HIS A 161 -1.51 -7.42 16.17
CA HIS A 161 -2.59 -7.60 15.21
C HIS A 161 -2.04 -7.71 13.77
N PRO A 162 -1.14 -8.67 13.48
CA PRO A 162 -0.57 -8.80 12.14
C PRO A 162 -1.65 -9.01 11.08
N LEU A 163 -1.36 -8.66 9.84
CA LEU A 163 -2.32 -8.84 8.74
C LEU A 163 -2.54 -10.33 8.44
N VAL A 164 -3.77 -10.67 8.10
CA VAL A 164 -4.16 -12.03 7.68
C VAL A 164 -3.41 -12.39 6.40
N GLY A 165 -2.75 -13.55 6.41
CA GLY A 165 -1.97 -14.05 5.26
C GLY A 165 -0.66 -13.29 5.02
N ASP A 166 -0.15 -12.57 6.01
CA ASP A 166 1.18 -11.96 5.94
C ASP A 166 2.29 -12.98 6.21
N ASP A 167 3.02 -13.35 5.17
CA ASP A 167 4.09 -14.36 5.23
C ASP A 167 5.34 -13.91 6.01
N LEU A 168 5.53 -12.61 6.22
CA LEU A 168 6.72 -12.08 6.89
C LEU A 168 6.48 -11.77 8.36
N TYR A 169 5.31 -11.22 8.70
CA TYR A 169 5.02 -10.70 10.04
C TYR A 169 3.86 -11.41 10.74
N GLY A 170 3.17 -12.31 10.04
CA GLY A 170 2.03 -13.05 10.56
C GLY A 170 2.15 -14.54 10.26
N THR A 171 1.01 -15.14 9.92
CA THR A 171 0.92 -16.54 9.52
C THR A 171 0.50 -16.62 8.05
N PRO A 172 1.28 -17.29 7.19
CA PRO A 172 0.91 -17.55 5.81
C PRO A 172 -0.46 -18.22 5.69
N ARG A 173 -1.23 -17.85 4.65
CA ARG A 173 -2.54 -18.45 4.37
C ARG A 173 -2.79 -18.54 2.86
N PRO A 174 -3.57 -19.54 2.39
CA PRO A 174 -3.91 -19.68 0.97
C PRO A 174 -4.60 -18.45 0.35
N CYS A 175 -5.22 -17.60 1.17
CA CYS A 175 -5.88 -16.39 0.71
C CYS A 175 -4.91 -15.24 0.37
N GLY A 176 -3.61 -15.39 0.68
CA GLY A 176 -2.62 -14.33 0.51
C GLY A 176 -2.79 -13.15 1.47
N LEU A 177 -1.99 -12.11 1.25
CA LEU A 177 -1.96 -10.90 2.08
C LEU A 177 -3.26 -10.09 1.94
N MET A 178 -3.97 -9.94 3.06
CA MET A 178 -5.20 -9.13 3.12
C MET A 178 -4.89 -7.65 3.36
N LEU A 179 -4.28 -7.03 2.34
CA LEU A 179 -3.98 -5.60 2.29
C LEU A 179 -4.28 -5.05 0.90
N HIS A 180 -5.13 -4.02 0.84
CA HIS A 180 -5.60 -3.41 -0.38
C HIS A 180 -5.47 -1.88 -0.30
N ALA A 181 -4.73 -1.27 -1.22
CA ALA A 181 -4.65 0.17 -1.42
C ALA A 181 -5.96 0.66 -2.05
N HIS A 182 -6.92 0.95 -1.19
CA HIS A 182 -8.31 1.16 -1.59
C HIS A 182 -8.52 2.49 -2.29
N SER A 183 -7.99 3.58 -1.74
CA SER A 183 -8.19 4.88 -2.34
C SER A 183 -7.02 5.84 -2.14
N VAL A 184 -6.96 6.81 -3.05
CA VAL A 184 -6.02 7.92 -2.99
C VAL A 184 -6.72 9.21 -3.40
N SER A 185 -6.54 10.25 -2.59
CA SER A 185 -7.05 11.60 -2.85
C SER A 185 -5.90 12.60 -2.84
N PHE A 186 -5.92 13.54 -3.78
CA PHE A 186 -4.92 14.61 -3.86
C PHE A 186 -5.40 15.76 -4.75
N THR A 187 -4.82 16.94 -4.61
CA THR A 187 -5.01 18.04 -5.56
C THR A 187 -3.95 17.93 -6.66
N HIS A 188 -4.36 17.79 -7.92
CA HIS A 188 -3.44 17.64 -9.04
C HIS A 188 -2.53 18.89 -9.15
N PRO A 189 -1.19 18.74 -9.15
CA PRO A 189 -0.27 19.86 -8.96
C PRO A 189 -0.24 20.83 -10.15
N VAL A 190 -0.63 20.38 -11.34
CA VAL A 190 -0.70 21.22 -12.56
C VAL A 190 -2.08 21.83 -12.76
N THR A 191 -3.15 21.05 -12.76
CA THR A 191 -4.51 21.53 -13.05
C THR A 191 -5.21 22.16 -11.85
N GLY A 192 -4.77 21.87 -10.62
CA GLY A 192 -5.44 22.30 -9.39
C GLY A 192 -6.73 21.54 -9.08
N GLU A 193 -7.09 20.53 -9.88
CA GLU A 193 -8.30 19.73 -9.67
C GLU A 193 -8.13 18.76 -8.50
N HIS A 194 -9.16 18.63 -7.67
CA HIS A 194 -9.18 17.60 -6.64
C HIS A 194 -9.52 16.24 -7.26
N ILE A 195 -8.59 15.30 -7.19
CA ILE A 195 -8.72 13.95 -7.72
C ILE A 195 -8.96 12.98 -6.58
N HIS A 196 -9.90 12.08 -6.77
CA HIS A 196 -10.16 10.95 -5.90
C HIS A 196 -10.30 9.69 -6.74
N ILE A 197 -9.53 8.66 -6.40
CA ILE A 197 -9.49 7.39 -7.13
C ILE A 197 -9.68 6.26 -6.14
N GLU A 198 -10.56 5.33 -6.47
CA GLU A 198 -10.83 4.12 -5.68
C GLU A 198 -10.60 2.86 -6.53
N ALA A 199 -10.05 1.83 -5.90
CA ALA A 199 -10.07 0.45 -6.38
C ALA A 199 -11.02 -0.36 -5.48
N PRO A 200 -11.93 -1.16 -6.05
CA PRO A 200 -12.83 -1.99 -5.27
C PRO A 200 -12.05 -3.10 -4.55
N CYS A 201 -12.30 -3.26 -3.25
CA CYS A 201 -11.59 -4.27 -2.48
C CYS A 201 -12.10 -5.68 -2.85
N PRO A 202 -11.21 -6.62 -3.25
CA PRO A 202 -11.64 -7.90 -3.82
C PRO A 202 -12.23 -8.89 -2.81
N TRP A 203 -12.25 -8.57 -1.51
CA TRP A 203 -12.61 -9.50 -0.44
C TRP A 203 -13.44 -8.87 0.70
N GLU A 204 -14.15 -7.76 0.44
CA GLU A 204 -14.95 -7.07 1.47
C GLU A 204 -15.89 -8.02 2.24
N PRO A 205 -15.89 -7.98 3.60
CA PRO A 205 -16.56 -8.98 4.45
C PRO A 205 -17.99 -8.67 4.89
#